data_AF-A0A7L5T5V8-F1
#
_entry.id   AF-A0A7L5T5V8-F1
#
_cell.length_a   1.000
_cell.length_b   1.000
_cell.length_c   1.000
_cell.angle_alpha   90.00
_cell.angle_beta   90.00
_cell.angle_gamma   90.00
#
_symmetry.space_group_name_H-M   'P 1'
#
loop_
_entity.id
_entity.type
_entity.pdbx_description
1 polymer ?
#
loop_
_entity_poly.entity_id
_entity_poly.type
_entity_poly.pdbx_seq_one_letter_code
_entity_poly.pdbx_strand_id
1 'polypeptide(L)'
;MRRVPAPEVRPVESQPGEHHHTMSSLTGPPASGSPLIPAEELAAYGDLPCPAPHTAPELNALVGLLTPAKSRIETVAVGHSRDPASRAAADAFAAAWKARGGKVLARVDWPESAASWLRPARRLTAEEPDAWVMAAAPLGFAQLARRLRHSTDWDPARTVAFAALRDSRLPALAGPDTLHGLRGATAEGGTWAVRHRWVTSYPPPGSTA
;
A
#
# COMPACT_ATOMS: atom_id res chain seq x y z
N MET A 1 -44.51 -72.31 34.45
CA MET A 1 -43.69 -73.51 34.71
C MET A 1 -43.18 -74.09 33.40
N ARG A 2 -41.88 -73.97 33.08
CA ARG A 2 -41.04 -75.04 32.46
C ARG A 2 -39.64 -74.50 32.09
N ARG A 3 -38.65 -75.11 32.75
CA ARG A 3 -37.23 -75.43 32.41
C ARG A 3 -36.32 -74.42 31.67
N VAL A 4 -35.30 -73.99 32.43
CA VAL A 4 -33.86 -73.84 32.08
C VAL A 4 -33.24 -75.27 31.94
N PRO A 5 -32.04 -75.61 31.36
CA PRO A 5 -30.82 -74.87 30.90
C PRO A 5 -30.37 -75.24 29.45
N ALA A 6 -29.36 -74.63 28.80
CA ALA A 6 -27.91 -74.83 29.03
C ALA A 6 -27.03 -73.72 28.40
N PRO A 7 -25.79 -73.54 28.89
CA PRO A 7 -24.95 -72.37 28.65
C PRO A 7 -23.89 -72.62 27.58
N GLU A 8 -23.40 -71.56 26.93
CA GLU A 8 -22.03 -71.59 26.41
C GLU A 8 -21.31 -70.27 26.71
N VAL A 9 -20.07 -70.46 27.14
CA VAL A 9 -19.19 -69.50 27.79
C VAL A 9 -18.41 -68.72 26.72
N ARG A 10 -18.19 -67.43 27.00
CA ARG A 10 -17.33 -66.44 26.31
C ARG A 10 -15.84 -66.87 26.31
N PRO A 11 -14.82 -66.11 25.82
CA PRO A 11 -14.79 -64.72 25.33
C PRO A 11 -13.82 -64.39 24.18
N VAL A 12 -13.94 -63.18 23.62
CA VAL A 12 -12.81 -62.22 23.44
C VAL A 12 -13.45 -60.83 23.28
N GLU A 13 -13.43 -59.98 24.30
CA GLU A 13 -12.49 -58.85 24.45
C GLU A 13 -12.37 -58.05 23.13
N SER A 14 -12.80 -56.80 22.98
CA SER A 14 -12.77 -55.68 23.93
C SER A 14 -13.80 -54.60 23.53
N GLN A 15 -14.34 -53.89 24.51
CA GLN A 15 -15.07 -52.61 24.40
C GLN A 15 -14.85 -51.87 25.74
N PRO A 16 -15.12 -50.55 25.89
CA PRO A 16 -15.54 -49.53 24.92
C PRO A 16 -14.90 -48.14 25.17
N GLY A 17 -15.32 -47.13 24.39
CA GLY A 17 -15.19 -45.70 24.70
C GLY A 17 -14.47 -44.94 23.58
N GLU A 18 -14.91 -43.79 23.08
CA GLU A 18 -15.92 -42.86 23.55
C GLU A 18 -16.43 -42.04 22.36
N HIS A 19 -17.64 -41.51 22.53
CA HIS A 19 -18.22 -40.49 21.71
C HIS A 19 -17.37 -39.21 21.78
N HIS A 20 -16.89 -38.70 20.65
CA HIS A 20 -16.61 -37.26 20.53
C HIS A 20 -16.89 -36.78 19.12
N HIS A 21 -18.05 -36.14 18.99
CA HIS A 21 -18.22 -34.83 18.39
C HIS A 21 -17.46 -34.57 17.08
N THR A 22 -18.24 -34.59 15.99
CA THR A 22 -18.04 -33.77 14.80
C THR A 22 -17.78 -32.32 15.23
N MET A 23 -16.53 -31.92 15.41
CA MET A 23 -16.16 -30.50 15.41
C MET A 23 -15.70 -30.14 14.02
N SER A 24 -16.63 -29.53 13.29
CA SER A 24 -16.35 -28.49 12.30
C SER A 24 -15.03 -27.82 12.64
N SER A 25 -14.06 -27.95 11.74
CA SER A 25 -12.86 -27.12 11.77
C SER A 25 -13.34 -25.68 11.67
N LEU A 26 -13.42 -25.03 12.83
CA LEU A 26 -13.66 -23.61 12.98
C LEU A 26 -12.64 -22.91 12.09
N THR A 27 -13.13 -22.32 11.00
CA THR A 27 -12.46 -21.24 10.29
C THR A 27 -12.17 -20.18 11.34
N GLY A 28 -10.96 -20.19 11.90
CA GLY A 28 -10.46 -19.08 12.68
C GLY A 28 -10.53 -17.81 11.82
N PRO A 29 -10.72 -16.63 12.42
CA PRO A 29 -10.58 -15.38 11.68
C PRO A 29 -9.22 -15.38 10.97
N PRO A 30 -9.11 -14.84 9.74
CA PRO A 30 -7.83 -14.81 9.04
C PRO A 30 -6.82 -14.17 9.99
N ALA A 31 -5.72 -14.88 10.25
CA ALA A 31 -4.63 -14.38 11.07
C ALA A 31 -4.34 -12.95 10.62
N SER A 32 -4.39 -11.98 11.55
CA SER A 32 -4.03 -10.59 11.30
C SER A 32 -2.60 -10.55 10.78
N GLY A 33 -2.47 -10.70 9.47
CA GLY A 33 -1.20 -10.86 8.79
C GLY A 33 -0.39 -9.60 8.99
N SER A 34 0.89 -9.78 9.27
CA SER A 34 1.83 -8.66 9.29
C SER A 34 1.62 -7.80 8.03
N PRO A 35 1.60 -6.47 8.15
CA PRO A 35 1.51 -5.59 6.98
C PRO A 35 2.77 -5.64 6.10
N LEU A 36 3.77 -6.45 6.47
CA LEU A 36 4.97 -6.67 5.67
C LEU A 36 4.71 -7.61 4.50
N ILE A 37 5.24 -7.26 3.32
CA ILE A 37 5.36 -8.18 2.18
C ILE A 37 6.44 -9.24 2.54
N PRO A 38 6.12 -10.54 2.53
CA PRO A 38 7.09 -11.61 2.72
C PRO A 38 8.15 -11.64 1.61
N ALA A 39 9.33 -12.20 1.91
CA ALA A 39 10.45 -12.22 0.97
C ALA A 39 10.15 -13.09 -0.27
N GLU A 40 9.40 -14.18 -0.09
CA GLU A 40 8.95 -15.08 -1.15
C GLU A 40 7.96 -14.41 -2.10
N GLU A 41 7.07 -13.56 -1.58
CA GLU A 41 6.15 -12.79 -2.40
C GLU A 41 6.92 -11.76 -3.22
N LEU A 42 7.92 -11.10 -2.62
CA LEU A 42 8.77 -10.14 -3.32
C LEU A 42 9.56 -10.75 -4.49
N ALA A 43 10.10 -11.96 -4.30
CA ALA A 43 10.85 -12.66 -5.35
C ALA A 43 10.02 -12.90 -6.62
N ALA A 44 8.70 -13.04 -6.50
CA ALA A 44 7.80 -13.23 -7.63
C ALA A 44 7.64 -11.99 -8.52
N TYR A 45 7.97 -10.79 -8.03
CA TYR A 45 7.81 -9.53 -8.76
C TYR A 45 9.07 -9.07 -9.51
N GLY A 46 10.22 -9.72 -9.28
CA GLY A 46 11.50 -9.37 -9.90
C GLY A 46 11.98 -7.97 -9.54
N ASP A 47 12.90 -7.43 -10.34
CA ASP A 47 13.47 -6.10 -10.09
C ASP A 47 12.44 -5.00 -10.38
N LEU A 48 12.22 -4.15 -9.39
CA LEU A 48 11.41 -2.94 -9.50
C LEU A 48 12.29 -1.77 -9.96
N PRO A 49 11.75 -0.84 -10.75
CA PRO A 49 12.53 0.28 -11.26
C PRO A 49 13.05 1.16 -10.12
N CYS A 50 14.32 1.54 -10.21
CA CYS A 50 14.88 2.59 -9.36
C CYS A 50 14.27 3.95 -9.76
N PRO A 51 14.01 4.85 -8.80
CA PRO A 51 13.58 6.21 -9.10
C PRO A 51 14.60 6.94 -9.99
N ALA A 52 14.13 7.46 -11.11
CA ALA A 52 14.89 8.38 -11.95
C ALA A 52 14.74 9.82 -11.41
N PRO A 53 15.69 10.73 -11.69
CA PRO A 53 15.53 12.14 -11.37
C PRO A 53 14.22 12.70 -11.97
N HIS A 54 13.49 13.48 -11.18
CA HIS A 54 12.26 14.11 -11.66
C HIS A 54 12.54 15.11 -12.78
N THR A 55 11.56 15.30 -13.64
CA THR A 55 11.61 16.32 -14.71
C THR A 55 10.79 17.56 -14.36
N ALA A 56 11.04 18.67 -15.05
CA ALA A 56 10.21 19.87 -14.89
C ALA A 56 8.75 19.65 -15.35
N PRO A 57 8.45 18.98 -16.50
CA PRO A 57 7.09 18.63 -16.88
C PRO A 57 6.37 17.78 -15.83
N GLU A 58 7.05 16.79 -15.26
CA GLU A 58 6.50 15.96 -14.19
C GLU A 58 6.12 16.77 -12.96
N LEU A 59 7.04 17.62 -12.47
CA LEU A 59 6.81 18.46 -11.31
C LEU A 59 5.63 19.40 -11.53
N ASN A 60 5.53 20.02 -12.72
CA ASN A 60 4.43 20.90 -13.08
C ASN A 60 3.09 20.16 -13.10
N ALA A 61 3.03 18.98 -13.71
CA ALA A 61 1.82 18.16 -13.75
C ALA A 61 1.42 17.68 -12.35
N LEU A 62 2.38 17.30 -11.51
CA LEU A 62 2.14 16.87 -10.14
C LEU A 62 1.53 18.00 -9.29
N VAL A 63 2.08 19.21 -9.38
CA VAL A 63 1.50 20.40 -8.73
C VAL A 63 0.09 20.68 -9.26
N GLY A 64 -0.12 20.53 -10.58
CA GLY A 64 -1.43 20.69 -11.21
C GLY A 64 -2.51 19.76 -10.64
N LEU A 65 -2.15 18.52 -10.28
CA LEU A 65 -3.07 17.55 -9.64
C LEU A 65 -3.59 18.00 -8.27
N LEU A 66 -2.91 18.93 -7.60
CA LEU A 66 -3.29 19.46 -6.29
C LEU A 66 -4.00 20.82 -6.38
N THR A 67 -3.90 21.51 -7.53
CA THR A 67 -4.44 22.86 -7.69
C THR A 67 -5.48 23.01 -8.81
N PRO A 68 -6.48 22.12 -8.97
CA PRO A 68 -7.61 22.41 -9.85
C PRO A 68 -8.38 23.63 -9.32
N ALA A 69 -9.10 24.34 -10.20
CA ALA A 69 -9.72 25.66 -9.96
C ALA A 69 -10.74 25.76 -8.79
N LYS A 70 -11.01 24.65 -8.07
CA LYS A 70 -11.88 24.58 -6.89
C LYS A 70 -11.26 23.83 -5.71
N SER A 71 -9.98 23.45 -5.81
CA SER A 71 -9.25 22.77 -4.74
C SER A 71 -9.02 23.72 -3.56
N ARG A 72 -9.23 23.22 -2.35
CA ARG A 72 -8.85 23.89 -1.09
C ARG A 72 -7.62 23.24 -0.44
N ILE A 73 -6.80 22.56 -1.23
CA ILE A 73 -5.57 21.94 -0.72
C ILE A 73 -4.57 23.05 -0.41
N GLU A 74 -4.33 23.29 0.88
CA GLU A 74 -3.37 24.28 1.38
C GLU A 74 -2.17 23.59 2.02
N THR A 75 -2.41 22.44 2.65
CA THR A 75 -1.43 21.70 3.44
C THR A 75 -1.10 20.35 2.83
N VAL A 76 0.18 19.99 2.85
CA VAL A 76 0.65 18.70 2.35
C VAL A 76 1.65 18.06 3.30
N ALA A 77 1.64 16.72 3.38
CA ALA A 77 2.77 15.96 3.89
C ALA A 77 3.50 15.25 2.75
N VAL A 78 4.83 15.29 2.78
CA VAL A 78 5.69 14.74 1.72
C VAL A 78 6.44 13.52 2.26
N GLY A 79 6.22 12.38 1.62
CA GLY A 79 6.94 11.13 1.89
C GLY A 79 7.95 10.82 0.80
N HIS A 80 9.13 10.32 1.17
CA HIS A 80 10.11 9.89 0.18
C HIS A 80 11.02 8.74 0.61
N SER A 81 11.49 8.00 -0.39
CA SER A 81 12.62 7.06 -0.24
C SER A 81 13.92 7.82 -0.01
N ARG A 82 14.92 7.14 0.58
CA ARG A 82 16.23 7.74 0.88
C ARG A 82 17.17 7.86 -0.31
N ASP A 83 16.84 7.29 -1.46
CA ASP A 83 17.67 7.43 -2.64
C ASP A 83 17.75 8.90 -3.11
N PRO A 84 18.83 9.29 -3.82
CA PRO A 84 19.04 10.68 -4.20
C PRO A 84 17.93 11.28 -5.08
N ALA A 85 17.35 10.49 -5.99
CA ALA A 85 16.33 10.96 -6.92
C ALA A 85 15.01 11.27 -6.20
N SER A 86 14.57 10.36 -5.32
CA SER A 86 13.40 10.56 -4.46
C SER A 86 13.54 11.76 -3.54
N ARG A 87 14.72 11.92 -2.90
CA ARG A 87 15.01 13.09 -2.06
C ARG A 87 14.95 14.39 -2.86
N ALA A 88 15.60 14.43 -4.03
CA ALA A 88 15.60 15.62 -4.89
C ALA A 88 14.19 15.99 -5.39
N ALA A 89 13.37 15.01 -5.74
CA ALA A 89 11.97 15.21 -6.13
C ALA A 89 11.12 15.75 -4.97
N ALA A 90 11.27 15.20 -3.77
CA ALA A 90 10.59 15.70 -2.57
C ALA A 90 11.01 17.14 -2.20
N ASP A 91 12.29 17.46 -2.34
CA ASP A 91 12.82 18.81 -2.13
C ASP A 91 12.26 19.80 -3.16
N ALA A 92 12.26 19.44 -4.44
CA ALA A 92 11.74 20.27 -5.52
C ALA A 92 10.23 20.53 -5.37
N PHE A 93 9.45 19.50 -5.05
CA PHE A 93 8.03 19.67 -4.77
C PHE A 93 7.78 20.58 -3.56
N ALA A 94 8.48 20.37 -2.45
CA ALA A 94 8.31 21.19 -1.26
C ALA A 94 8.62 22.67 -1.53
N ALA A 95 9.65 22.95 -2.34
CA ALA A 95 9.98 24.30 -2.77
C ALA A 95 8.87 24.91 -3.66
N ALA A 96 8.41 24.17 -4.68
CA ALA A 96 7.35 24.62 -5.58
C ALA A 96 6.02 24.87 -4.84
N TRP A 97 5.67 24.02 -3.88
CA TRP A 97 4.45 24.17 -3.09
C TRP A 97 4.50 25.43 -2.21
N LYS A 98 5.61 25.65 -1.51
CA LYS A 98 5.82 26.84 -0.68
C LYS A 98 5.84 28.14 -1.48
N ALA A 99 6.46 28.13 -2.67
CA ALA A 99 6.49 29.29 -3.56
C ALA A 99 5.07 29.71 -4.02
N ARG A 100 4.10 28.80 -3.98
CA ARG A 100 2.70 29.05 -4.29
C ARG A 100 1.86 29.46 -3.07
N GLY A 101 2.48 29.59 -1.90
CA GLY A 101 1.81 29.89 -0.63
C GLY A 101 1.29 28.68 0.13
N GLY A 102 1.53 27.46 -0.37
CA GLY A 102 1.15 26.23 0.31
C GLY A 102 2.06 25.88 1.50
N LYS A 103 1.56 25.07 2.44
CA LYS A 103 2.27 24.65 3.65
C LYS A 103 2.68 23.18 3.55
N VAL A 104 3.93 22.87 3.86
CA VAL A 104 4.42 21.49 4.00
C VAL A 104 4.48 21.18 5.50
N LEU A 105 3.53 20.39 6.00
CA LEU A 105 3.41 20.07 7.43
C LEU A 105 4.49 19.10 7.88
N ALA A 106 4.76 18.09 7.05
CA ALA A 106 5.78 17.10 7.33
C ALA A 106 6.57 16.73 6.09
N ARG A 107 7.86 16.44 6.28
CA ARG A 107 8.67 15.70 5.34
C ARG A 107 9.24 14.46 6.02
N VAL A 108 8.95 13.30 5.46
CA VAL A 108 9.21 12.01 6.09
C VAL A 108 9.96 11.12 5.12
N ASP A 109 11.12 10.65 5.54
CA ASP A 109 11.92 9.68 4.80
C ASP A 109 11.79 8.26 5.39
N TRP A 110 12.08 7.25 4.59
CA TRP A 110 12.26 5.87 5.03
C TRP A 110 13.35 5.14 4.23
N PRO A 111 14.05 4.16 4.84
CA PRO A 111 14.86 3.22 4.08
C PRO A 111 13.96 2.17 3.39
N GLU A 112 14.42 1.62 2.27
CA GLU A 112 13.70 0.57 1.53
C GLU A 112 13.51 -0.72 2.35
N SER A 113 14.42 -1.01 3.27
CA SER A 113 14.43 -2.20 4.10
C SER A 113 14.07 -1.92 5.57
N ALA A 114 13.07 -1.08 5.84
CA ALA A 114 12.69 -0.74 7.20
C ALA A 114 12.14 -1.95 7.97
N ALA A 115 12.67 -2.21 9.16
CA ALA A 115 12.13 -3.24 10.07
C ALA A 115 10.72 -2.89 10.59
N SER A 116 10.32 -1.61 10.51
CA SER A 116 8.99 -1.16 10.87
C SER A 116 8.59 0.09 10.09
N TRP A 117 7.36 0.06 9.57
CA TRP A 117 6.75 1.14 8.79
C TRP A 117 5.81 2.02 9.60
N LEU A 118 5.57 1.71 10.89
CA LEU A 118 4.60 2.44 11.71
C LEU A 118 5.03 3.89 11.96
N ARG A 119 6.32 4.10 12.23
CA ARG A 119 6.85 5.44 12.51
C ARG A 119 6.69 6.38 11.32
N PRO A 120 7.12 6.03 10.09
CA PRO A 120 6.88 6.90 8.94
C PRO A 120 5.38 7.08 8.66
N ALA A 121 4.56 6.03 8.79
CA ALA A 121 3.12 6.12 8.61
C ALA A 121 2.48 7.16 9.55
N ARG A 122 2.75 7.06 10.87
CA ARG A 122 2.22 8.01 11.87
C ARG A 122 2.70 9.44 11.63
N ARG A 123 3.97 9.62 11.26
CA ARG A 123 4.51 10.96 10.97
C ARG A 123 3.86 11.61 9.75
N LEU A 124 3.54 10.83 8.72
CA LEU A 124 2.87 11.33 7.52
C LEU A 124 1.42 11.77 7.79
N THR A 125 0.74 11.18 8.76
CA THR A 125 -0.67 11.46 9.04
C THR A 125 -0.90 12.28 10.31
N ALA A 126 0.16 12.67 11.03
CA ALA A 126 0.04 13.27 12.37
C ALA A 126 -0.72 14.60 12.40
N GLU A 127 -0.56 15.44 11.37
CA GLU A 127 -1.15 16.78 11.30
C GLU A 127 -2.33 16.87 10.31
N GLU A 128 -2.90 15.73 9.91
CA GLU A 128 -4.07 15.65 9.02
C GLU A 128 -3.97 16.55 7.76
N PRO A 129 -2.89 16.45 6.96
CA PRO A 129 -2.68 17.31 5.80
C PRO A 129 -3.80 17.15 4.78
N ASP A 130 -4.12 18.20 4.01
CA ASP A 130 -5.15 18.14 2.96
C ASP A 130 -4.83 17.07 1.90
N ALA A 131 -3.54 16.89 1.58
CA ALA A 131 -3.06 15.86 0.66
C ALA A 131 -1.69 15.29 1.04
N TRP A 132 -1.37 14.14 0.48
CA TRP A 132 -0.05 13.51 0.58
C TRP A 132 0.67 13.53 -0.76
N VAL A 133 1.99 13.70 -0.74
CA VAL A 133 2.86 13.63 -1.92
C VAL A 133 3.93 12.59 -1.71
N MET A 134 4.10 11.68 -2.68
CA MET A 134 5.02 10.55 -2.58
C MET A 134 6.07 10.58 -3.71
N ALA A 135 7.34 10.67 -3.33
CA ALA A 135 8.50 10.53 -4.22
C ALA A 135 9.34 9.35 -3.74
N ALA A 136 9.10 8.15 -4.27
CA ALA A 136 9.66 6.94 -3.68
C ALA A 136 9.91 5.83 -4.69
N ALA A 137 10.73 4.87 -4.30
CA ALA A 137 10.84 3.59 -4.97
C ALA A 137 9.57 2.75 -4.72
N PRO A 138 9.13 1.92 -5.69
CA PRO A 138 7.89 1.16 -5.58
C PRO A 138 7.83 0.23 -4.36
N LEU A 139 8.91 -0.47 -4.04
CA LEU A 139 8.91 -1.49 -2.99
C LEU A 139 8.67 -0.90 -1.60
N GLY A 140 9.51 0.06 -1.19
CA GLY A 140 9.35 0.70 0.11
C GLY A 140 8.00 1.42 0.23
N PHE A 141 7.52 2.03 -0.86
CA PHE A 141 6.19 2.63 -0.86
C PHE A 141 5.06 1.59 -0.70
N ALA A 142 5.13 0.42 -1.35
CA ALA A 142 4.12 -0.63 -1.18
C ALA A 142 3.99 -1.08 0.28
N GLN A 143 5.13 -1.29 0.95
CA GLN A 143 5.19 -1.63 2.38
C GLN A 143 4.61 -0.52 3.26
N LEU A 144 4.98 0.73 2.98
CA LEU A 144 4.46 1.89 3.69
C LEU A 144 2.95 2.04 3.49
N ALA A 145 2.45 1.88 2.26
CA ALA A 145 1.03 2.02 1.91
C ALA A 145 0.18 0.96 2.62
N ARG A 146 0.65 -0.30 2.65
CA ARG A 146 0.02 -1.36 3.47
C ARG A 146 -0.09 -0.93 4.93
N ARG A 147 1.00 -0.36 5.48
CA ARG A 147 0.99 0.10 6.87
C ARG A 147 0.10 1.31 7.11
N LEU A 148 0.09 2.27 6.19
CA LEU A 148 -0.79 3.45 6.23
C LEU A 148 -2.25 3.00 6.28
N ARG A 149 -2.69 2.18 5.32
CA ARG A 149 -4.06 1.64 5.28
C ARG A 149 -4.47 0.87 6.52
N HIS A 150 -3.53 0.14 7.13
CA HIS A 150 -3.81 -0.66 8.31
C HIS A 150 -3.85 0.15 9.62
N SER A 151 -3.18 1.30 9.70
CA SER A 151 -2.86 1.93 10.99
C SER A 151 -3.12 3.42 11.08
N THR A 152 -3.62 4.06 10.03
CA THR A 152 -3.92 5.50 9.97
C THR A 152 -5.14 5.75 9.08
N ASP A 153 -5.66 6.99 9.13
CA ASP A 153 -6.75 7.44 8.24
C ASP A 153 -6.24 7.90 6.86
N TRP A 154 -5.12 7.33 6.40
CA TRP A 154 -4.53 7.68 5.12
C TRP A 154 -5.46 7.30 3.96
N ASP A 155 -5.74 8.29 3.11
CA ASP A 155 -6.57 8.13 1.93
C ASP A 155 -5.73 8.18 0.63
N PRO A 156 -5.62 7.08 -0.13
CA PRO A 156 -4.96 7.07 -1.43
C PRO A 156 -5.57 8.07 -2.42
N ALA A 157 -6.88 8.36 -2.34
CA ALA A 157 -7.53 9.33 -3.22
C ALA A 157 -7.09 10.79 -2.97
N ARG A 158 -6.50 11.06 -1.80
CA ARG A 158 -5.87 12.34 -1.43
C ARG A 158 -4.36 12.33 -1.63
N THR A 159 -3.80 11.29 -2.26
CA THR A 159 -2.37 11.14 -2.49
C THR A 159 -2.01 11.34 -3.95
N VAL A 160 -0.96 12.14 -4.20
CA VAL A 160 -0.32 12.29 -5.52
C VAL A 160 1.11 11.74 -5.49
N ALA A 161 1.61 11.23 -6.61
CA ALA A 161 2.92 10.59 -6.67
C ALA A 161 3.71 10.91 -7.95
N PHE A 162 5.03 10.87 -7.84
CA PHE A 162 5.95 10.96 -8.97
C PHE A 162 5.93 9.69 -9.84
N ALA A 163 6.45 9.80 -11.06
CA ALA A 163 6.43 8.77 -12.11
C ALA A 163 7.05 7.44 -11.69
N ALA A 164 8.00 7.46 -10.74
CA ALA A 164 8.61 6.25 -10.19
C ALA A 164 7.56 5.27 -9.60
N LEU A 165 6.41 5.75 -9.14
CA LEU A 165 5.33 4.93 -8.57
C LEU A 165 4.25 4.52 -9.59
N ARG A 166 4.48 4.76 -10.89
CA ARG A 166 3.56 4.36 -11.97
C ARG A 166 3.62 2.86 -12.30
N ASP A 167 4.58 2.10 -11.76
CA ASP A 167 4.77 0.69 -12.13
C ASP A 167 3.48 -0.13 -11.98
N SER A 168 3.10 -0.84 -13.05
CA SER A 168 1.86 -1.63 -13.10
C SER A 168 1.77 -2.74 -12.04
N ARG A 169 2.92 -3.16 -11.47
CA ARG A 169 3.00 -4.17 -10.41
C ARG A 169 2.70 -3.59 -9.02
N LEU A 170 2.79 -2.27 -8.85
CA LEU A 170 2.68 -1.62 -7.54
C LEU A 170 1.32 -1.89 -6.84
N PRO A 171 0.15 -1.82 -7.51
CA PRO A 171 -1.13 -2.17 -6.86
C PRO A 171 -1.19 -3.61 -6.36
N ALA A 172 -0.60 -4.56 -7.08
CA ALA A 172 -0.55 -5.96 -6.66
C ALA A 172 0.33 -6.14 -5.42
N LEU A 173 1.52 -5.51 -5.40
CA LEU A 173 2.44 -5.51 -4.25
C LEU A 173 1.84 -4.90 -2.98
N ALA A 174 1.07 -3.83 -3.13
CA ALA A 174 0.43 -3.15 -2.01
C ALA A 174 -0.80 -3.90 -1.49
N GLY A 175 -1.37 -4.81 -2.29
CA GLY A 175 -2.56 -5.59 -1.94
C GLY A 175 -3.88 -4.96 -2.42
N PRO A 176 -4.97 -5.75 -2.42
CA PRO A 176 -6.25 -5.36 -3.02
C PRO A 176 -6.75 -4.00 -2.51
N ASP A 177 -7.10 -3.12 -3.46
CA ASP A 177 -7.66 -1.78 -3.25
C ASP A 177 -6.86 -0.82 -2.34
N THR A 178 -5.67 -1.21 -1.89
CA THR A 178 -4.83 -0.42 -0.96
C THR A 178 -4.43 0.92 -1.59
N LEU A 179 -4.23 0.92 -2.92
CA LEU A 179 -3.86 2.10 -3.69
C LEU A 179 -5.00 2.66 -4.55
N HIS A 180 -6.22 2.14 -4.44
CA HIS A 180 -7.32 2.62 -5.26
C HIS A 180 -7.55 4.12 -5.04
N GLY A 181 -7.49 4.92 -6.12
CA GLY A 181 -7.63 6.37 -6.03
C GLY A 181 -6.31 7.14 -6.07
N LEU A 182 -5.18 6.48 -5.82
CA LEU A 182 -3.84 7.07 -5.99
C LEU A 182 -3.67 7.58 -7.41
N ARG A 183 -3.08 8.77 -7.55
CA ARG A 183 -2.80 9.40 -8.83
C ARG A 183 -1.39 9.97 -8.86
N GLY A 184 -0.89 10.34 -10.03
CA GLY A 184 0.44 10.91 -10.14
C GLY A 184 0.75 11.49 -11.51
N ALA A 185 1.96 12.02 -11.64
CA ALA A 185 2.47 12.61 -12.86
C ALA A 185 3.41 11.63 -13.59
N THR A 186 3.47 11.72 -14.92
CA THR A 186 4.51 11.03 -15.73
C THR A 186 5.71 11.94 -15.95
N ALA A 187 6.86 11.37 -16.32
CA ALA A 187 8.08 12.12 -16.62
C ALA A 187 7.91 13.13 -17.77
N GLU A 188 6.94 12.90 -18.64
CA GLU A 188 6.61 13.72 -19.82
C GLU A 188 5.58 14.82 -19.51
N GLY A 189 5.09 14.91 -18.26
CA GLY A 189 4.05 15.86 -17.86
C GLY A 189 2.62 15.39 -18.11
N GLY A 190 2.44 14.09 -18.40
CA GLY A 190 1.15 13.43 -18.38
C GLY A 190 0.74 13.09 -16.94
N THR A 191 -0.34 12.32 -16.80
CA THR A 191 -0.78 11.82 -15.49
C THR A 191 -1.05 10.34 -15.51
N TRP A 192 -1.13 9.72 -14.34
CA TRP A 192 -1.56 8.34 -14.19
C TRP A 192 -2.45 8.19 -12.97
N ALA A 193 -3.27 7.15 -12.95
CA ALA A 193 -4.16 6.84 -11.83
C ALA A 193 -4.30 5.34 -11.61
N VAL A 194 -4.45 4.96 -10.34
CA VAL A 194 -4.77 3.60 -9.92
C VAL A 194 -6.28 3.44 -9.82
N ARG A 195 -6.80 2.42 -10.50
CA ARG A 195 -8.19 1.97 -10.44
C ARG A 195 -8.19 0.48 -10.13
N HIS A 196 -8.55 0.13 -8.89
CA HIS A 196 -8.36 -1.20 -8.33
C HIS A 196 -6.92 -1.68 -8.51
N ARG A 197 -6.72 -2.73 -9.31
CA ARG A 197 -5.41 -3.33 -9.63
C ARG A 197 -4.71 -2.72 -10.84
N TRP A 198 -5.30 -1.73 -11.49
CA TRP A 198 -4.83 -1.21 -12.78
C TRP A 198 -4.21 0.16 -12.65
N VAL A 199 -3.06 0.36 -13.30
CA VAL A 199 -2.47 1.69 -13.50
C VAL A 199 -2.77 2.14 -14.93
N THR A 200 -3.48 3.26 -15.07
CA THR A 200 -3.81 3.87 -16.37
C THR A 200 -3.05 5.17 -16.52
N SER A 201 -2.45 5.42 -17.68
CA SER A 201 -1.73 6.66 -17.99
C SER A 201 -2.51 7.51 -18.99
N TYR A 202 -2.38 8.82 -18.86
CA TYR A 202 -3.01 9.82 -19.71
C TYR A 202 -1.91 10.75 -20.23
N PRO A 203 -1.84 10.99 -21.55
CA PRO A 203 -0.80 11.81 -22.13
C PRO A 203 -0.91 13.27 -21.68
N PRO A 204 0.16 14.06 -21.82
CA PRO A 204 0.11 15.50 -21.56
C PRO A 204 -0.96 16.18 -22.44
N PRO A 205 -1.59 17.28 -21.96
CA PRO A 205 -2.53 18.05 -22.77
C PRO A 205 -1.88 18.49 -24.09
N GLY A 206 -2.56 18.27 -25.22
CA GLY A 206 -2.06 18.63 -26.54
C GLY A 206 -1.17 17.59 -27.22
N SER A 207 -0.85 16.48 -26.56
CA SER A 207 -0.25 15.31 -27.21
C SER A 207 -1.35 14.47 -27.85
N THR A 208 -1.39 14.38 -29.18
CA THR A 208 -2.20 13.39 -29.90
C THR A 208 -1.43 12.08 -29.95
N ALA A 209 -2.10 10.97 -29.62
CA ALA A 209 -1.54 9.62 -29.61
C ALA A 209 -1.28 9.09 -31.02
#